data_AF-A0A9Q3Z5A8-F1
#
_entry.id   AF-A0A9Q3Z5A8-F1
#
_cell.length_a   1.000
_cell.length_b   1.000
_cell.length_c   1.000
_cell.angle_alpha   90.00
_cell.angle_beta   90.00
_cell.angle_gamma   90.00
#
_symmetry.space_group_name_H-M   'P 1'
#
loop_
_entity.id
_entity.type
_entity.pdbx_description
1 polymer ?
#
loop_
_entity_poly.entity_id
_entity_poly.type
_entity_poly.pdbx_seq_one_letter_code
_entity_poly.pdbx_strand_id
1 'polypeptide(L)'
;MRLRLPEERPTEPPTGYKIAHPVLSQDGTRAGFTGVSLGGPLPYGVLADASCVYGLRHKAPHRRCGCGFHCVHDRAAAEGLLCTAEHRAAVLLEVLVLGRYIRFERGFRYARQWVRTVTVGPCACGTVAAALADAGWGRPGWRALAPSCAGCVRGRTSVSLAAFARLAGEGLRVVAGSSAALPSADRAVPEGLGVPELVAEAALLQARLDWFQTQLGRLGERGPGGGRQG
;
A
#
# COMPACT_ATOMS: atom_id res chain seq x y z
N MET A 1 -5.32 10.57 -34.05
CA MET A 1 -6.48 11.07 -33.25
C MET A 1 -6.11 11.04 -31.78
N ARG A 2 -5.97 12.18 -31.08
CA ARG A 2 -5.73 12.18 -29.62
C ARG A 2 -7.09 12.01 -28.93
N LEU A 3 -7.44 10.79 -28.54
CA LEU A 3 -8.62 10.51 -27.72
C LEU A 3 -8.48 11.25 -26.38
N ARG A 4 -9.21 12.35 -26.23
CA ARG A 4 -9.35 13.06 -24.97
C ARG A 4 -10.38 12.30 -24.16
N LEU A 5 -9.94 11.67 -23.06
CA LEU A 5 -10.87 11.06 -22.12
C LEU A 5 -11.79 12.15 -21.55
N PRO A 6 -13.05 11.82 -21.17
CA PRO A 6 -13.92 12.73 -20.44
C PRO A 6 -13.21 13.29 -19.20
N GLU A 7 -13.42 14.57 -18.94
CA GLU A 7 -12.94 15.23 -17.73
C GLU A 7 -14.09 15.24 -16.72
N GLU A 8 -13.88 14.65 -15.56
CA GLU A 8 -14.82 14.70 -14.43
C GLU A 8 -14.30 15.64 -13.34
N ARG A 9 -15.24 16.37 -12.72
CA ARG A 9 -15.00 17.29 -11.60
C ARG A 9 -16.12 17.11 -10.57
N PRO A 10 -16.09 16.02 -9.78
CA PRO A 10 -17.14 15.76 -8.81
C PRO A 10 -17.15 16.86 -7.73
N THR A 11 -18.34 17.14 -7.18
CA THR A 11 -18.52 18.11 -6.08
C THR A 11 -17.89 17.62 -4.77
N GLU A 12 -17.90 16.30 -4.56
CA GLU A 12 -17.27 15.64 -3.43
C GLU A 12 -16.11 14.74 -3.89
N PRO A 13 -15.03 14.62 -3.11
CA PRO A 13 -13.96 13.68 -3.42
C PRO A 13 -14.48 12.24 -3.51
N PRO A 14 -14.14 11.48 -4.57
CA PRO A 14 -14.48 10.07 -4.64
C PRO A 14 -13.89 9.30 -3.46
N THR A 15 -14.60 8.27 -3.00
CA THR A 15 -14.08 7.32 -2.02
C THR A 15 -13.57 6.07 -2.73
N GLY A 16 -12.48 5.50 -2.22
CA GLY A 16 -12.02 4.19 -2.65
C GLY A 16 -11.38 3.41 -1.51
N TYR A 17 -10.97 2.18 -1.82
CA TYR A 17 -10.46 1.22 -0.84
C TYR A 17 -9.13 0.62 -1.30
N LYS A 18 -8.22 0.38 -0.37
CA LYS A 18 -6.95 -0.29 -0.65
C LYS A 18 -6.39 -0.95 0.60
N ILE A 19 -5.37 -1.77 0.43
CA ILE A 19 -4.62 -2.36 1.55
C ILE A 19 -3.22 -1.74 1.67
N ALA A 20 -2.72 -1.66 2.89
CA ALA A 20 -1.39 -1.15 3.19
C ALA A 20 -0.85 -1.77 4.47
N HIS A 21 0.47 -1.80 4.64
CA HIS A 21 1.06 -2.19 5.93
C HIS A 21 1.14 -0.97 6.83
N PRO A 22 0.60 -1.03 8.06
CA PRO A 22 0.79 0.04 9.03
C PRO A 22 2.25 0.08 9.47
N VAL A 23 2.80 1.28 9.67
CA VAL A 23 4.18 1.47 10.09
C VAL A 23 4.29 2.47 11.23
N LEU A 24 5.33 2.32 12.04
CA LEU A 24 5.70 3.21 13.14
C LEU A 24 7.14 3.69 12.93
N SER A 25 7.40 4.98 13.13
CA SER A 25 8.77 5.50 13.10
C SER A 25 9.62 4.88 14.21
N GLN A 26 10.92 4.79 13.99
CA GLN A 26 11.85 4.20 14.96
C GLN A 26 11.80 4.89 16.33
N ASP A 27 11.61 6.20 16.35
CA ASP A 27 11.47 7.03 17.56
C ASP A 27 10.07 6.96 18.20
N GLY A 28 9.12 6.24 17.58
CA GLY A 28 7.76 6.06 18.08
C GLY A 28 6.87 7.30 17.97
N THR A 29 7.33 8.38 17.33
CA THR A 29 6.62 9.66 17.29
C THR A 29 5.64 9.79 16.13
N ARG A 30 5.75 8.94 15.11
CA ARG A 30 4.94 9.01 13.89
C ARG A 30 4.42 7.65 13.48
N ALA A 31 3.20 7.64 12.98
CA ALA A 31 2.61 6.47 12.34
C ALA A 31 2.20 6.78 10.91
N GLY A 32 2.07 5.75 10.09
CA GLY A 32 1.68 5.88 8.69
C GLY A 32 1.51 4.53 8.03
N PHE A 33 1.69 4.50 6.72
CA PHE A 33 1.48 3.31 5.92
C PHE A 33 2.59 3.13 4.89
N THR A 34 2.79 1.89 4.46
CA THR A 34 3.53 1.58 3.24
C THR A 34 2.68 0.72 2.33
N GLY A 35 2.77 0.94 1.02
CA GLY A 35 1.98 0.19 0.04
C GLY A 35 2.39 -1.28 -0.02
N VAL A 36 1.47 -2.14 -0.47
CA VAL A 36 1.74 -3.58 -0.68
C VAL A 36 2.37 -3.89 -2.06
N SER A 37 2.40 -2.90 -2.96
CA SER A 37 2.86 -3.03 -4.35
C SER A 37 4.03 -2.07 -4.67
N LEU A 38 4.16 -1.56 -5.91
CA LEU A 38 5.25 -0.65 -6.35
C LEU A 38 5.47 0.58 -5.47
N GLY A 39 4.43 1.06 -4.76
CA GLY A 39 4.52 2.18 -3.83
C GLY A 39 5.02 1.82 -2.42
N GLY A 40 5.38 0.56 -2.17
CA GLY A 40 5.89 0.05 -0.89
C GLY A 40 7.33 0.40 -0.43
N PRO A 41 8.18 1.14 -1.17
CA PRO A 41 9.50 1.53 -0.66
C PRO A 41 9.46 2.65 0.38
N LEU A 42 8.51 3.60 0.26
CA LEU A 42 8.49 4.82 1.07
C LEU A 42 7.21 4.91 1.91
N PRO A 43 7.33 5.00 3.24
CA PRO A 43 6.22 5.32 4.12
C PRO A 43 5.54 6.64 3.76
N TYR A 44 4.22 6.67 3.87
CA TYR A 44 3.39 7.86 3.66
C TYR A 44 2.41 8.05 4.84
N GLY A 45 2.03 9.30 5.08
CA GLY A 45 1.08 9.68 6.13
C GLY A 45 -0.38 9.48 5.71
N VAL A 46 -1.30 9.84 6.59
CA VAL A 46 -2.75 9.80 6.36
C VAL A 46 -3.15 10.70 5.19
N LEU A 47 -2.71 11.96 5.23
CA LEU A 47 -2.78 12.93 4.15
C LEU A 47 -1.42 12.94 3.43
N ALA A 48 -1.40 12.57 2.16
CA ALA A 48 -0.14 12.44 1.43
C ALA A 48 -0.30 12.72 -0.06
N ASP A 49 0.74 13.30 -0.65
CA ASP A 49 0.91 13.47 -2.09
C ASP A 49 1.75 12.34 -2.68
N ALA A 50 1.38 11.91 -3.89
CA ALA A 50 2.07 10.86 -4.59
C ALA A 50 3.34 11.39 -5.26
N SER A 51 4.43 10.64 -5.10
CA SER A 51 5.71 10.91 -5.75
C SER A 51 5.99 9.90 -6.86
N CYS A 52 6.91 10.23 -7.75
CA CYS A 52 7.42 9.28 -8.73
C CYS A 52 8.42 8.34 -8.05
N VAL A 53 8.14 7.04 -8.04
CA VAL A 53 9.04 6.01 -7.50
C VAL A 53 10.40 5.97 -8.23
N TYR A 54 10.44 6.43 -9.49
CA TYR A 54 11.65 6.52 -10.30
C TYR A 54 12.39 7.86 -10.16
N GLY A 55 11.91 8.78 -9.31
CA GLY A 55 12.51 10.12 -9.13
C GLY A 55 12.35 11.06 -10.33
N LEU A 56 11.52 10.70 -11.31
CA LEU A 56 11.29 11.52 -12.50
C LEU A 56 10.46 12.76 -12.16
N ARG A 57 10.79 13.88 -12.82
CA ARG A 57 10.07 15.15 -12.68
C ARG A 57 8.85 15.18 -13.58
N HIS A 58 7.67 14.89 -13.02
CA HIS A 58 6.38 15.06 -13.69
C HIS A 58 5.25 15.19 -12.66
N LYS A 59 4.10 15.72 -13.08
CA LYS A 59 2.91 15.77 -12.21
C LYS A 59 2.27 14.38 -12.09
N ALA A 60 2.10 13.90 -10.86
CA ALA A 60 1.33 12.69 -10.59
C ALA A 60 -0.19 12.96 -10.71
N PRO A 61 -1.00 11.95 -11.08
CA PRO A 61 -0.58 10.74 -11.76
C PRO A 61 -0.24 11.05 -13.24
N HIS A 62 0.79 10.39 -13.76
CA HIS A 62 1.18 10.50 -15.16
C HIS A 62 0.83 9.20 -15.90
N ARG A 63 0.02 9.28 -16.96
CA ARG A 63 -0.54 8.11 -17.67
C ARG A 63 0.50 7.06 -18.09
N ARG A 64 1.72 7.49 -18.44
CA ARG A 64 2.82 6.63 -18.91
C ARG A 64 3.88 6.32 -17.84
N CYS A 65 3.59 6.62 -16.59
CA CYS A 65 4.45 6.27 -15.45
C CYS A 65 3.66 5.36 -14.49
N GLY A 66 4.31 4.75 -13.49
CA GLY A 66 3.65 4.07 -12.36
C GLY A 66 3.35 4.98 -11.15
N CYS A 67 3.62 6.29 -11.22
CA CYS A 67 3.48 7.23 -10.09
C CYS A 67 2.02 7.47 -9.65
N GLY A 68 1.75 7.67 -8.37
CA GLY A 68 0.37 7.83 -7.91
C GLY A 68 0.01 6.75 -6.92
N PHE A 69 -0.93 7.09 -6.06
CA PHE A 69 -1.60 6.09 -5.24
C PHE A 69 -2.66 5.37 -6.07
N HIS A 70 -2.99 4.14 -5.67
CA HIS A 70 -4.00 3.31 -6.29
C HIS A 70 -5.02 2.88 -5.24
N CYS A 71 -6.30 2.84 -5.61
CA CYS A 71 -7.37 2.22 -4.82
C CYS A 71 -8.42 1.64 -5.76
N VAL A 72 -9.15 0.63 -5.29
CA VAL A 72 -10.33 0.11 -5.98
C VAL A 72 -11.59 0.87 -5.55
N HIS A 73 -12.65 0.78 -6.34
CA HIS A 73 -13.94 1.39 -5.99
C HIS A 73 -14.65 0.63 -4.88
N ASP A 74 -14.58 -0.70 -4.93
CA ASP A 74 -15.35 -1.58 -4.07
C ASP A 74 -14.56 -2.03 -2.85
N ARG A 75 -15.23 -2.05 -1.69
CA ARG A 75 -14.63 -2.44 -0.42
C ARG A 75 -14.29 -3.92 -0.39
N ALA A 76 -15.21 -4.78 -0.84
CA ALA A 76 -15.02 -6.23 -0.81
C ALA A 76 -13.87 -6.66 -1.73
N ALA A 77 -13.68 -5.99 -2.86
CA ALA A 77 -12.53 -6.19 -3.74
C ALA A 77 -11.20 -5.90 -3.03
N ALA A 78 -11.12 -4.82 -2.23
CA ALA A 78 -9.93 -4.53 -1.43
C ALA A 78 -9.73 -5.53 -0.29
N GLU A 79 -10.82 -5.95 0.37
CA GLU A 79 -10.78 -6.96 1.43
C GLU A 79 -10.34 -8.33 0.89
N GLY A 80 -10.76 -8.70 -0.31
CA GLY A 80 -10.34 -9.94 -0.98
C GLY A 80 -8.83 -10.04 -1.18
N LEU A 81 -8.12 -8.91 -1.31
CA LEU A 81 -6.65 -8.89 -1.38
C LEU A 81 -5.99 -9.32 -0.07
N LEU A 82 -6.67 -9.21 1.08
CA LEU A 82 -6.14 -9.63 2.39
C LEU A 82 -6.08 -11.16 2.55
N CYS A 83 -6.70 -11.92 1.64
CA CYS A 83 -6.68 -13.38 1.68
C CYS A 83 -5.32 -13.97 1.29
N THR A 84 -4.49 -13.24 0.54
CA THR A 84 -3.16 -13.72 0.14
C THR A 84 -2.20 -13.74 1.34
N ALA A 85 -1.28 -14.70 1.36
CA ALA A 85 -0.39 -14.89 2.50
C ALA A 85 0.46 -13.63 2.78
N GLU A 86 0.88 -12.98 1.70
CA GLU A 86 1.69 -11.79 1.65
C GLU A 86 0.97 -10.56 2.21
N HIS A 87 -0.37 -10.56 2.23
CA HIS A 87 -1.17 -9.40 2.58
C HIS A 87 -2.05 -9.60 3.82
N ARG A 88 -2.06 -10.80 4.40
CA ARG A 88 -2.83 -11.10 5.62
C ARG A 88 -2.56 -10.19 6.81
N ALA A 89 -1.35 -9.62 6.90
CA ALA A 89 -0.98 -8.67 7.95
C ALA A 89 -1.24 -7.19 7.58
N ALA A 90 -1.68 -6.90 6.34
CA ALA A 90 -2.04 -5.56 5.93
C ALA A 90 -3.37 -5.13 6.56
N VAL A 91 -3.61 -3.82 6.53
CA VAL A 91 -4.87 -3.21 6.97
C VAL A 91 -5.63 -2.68 5.78
N LEU A 92 -6.96 -2.67 5.87
CA LEU A 92 -7.82 -2.05 4.88
C LEU A 92 -7.93 -0.55 5.16
N LEU A 93 -7.76 0.26 4.11
CA LEU A 93 -7.88 1.70 4.13
C LEU A 93 -9.09 2.13 3.32
N GLU A 94 -9.95 2.96 3.91
CA GLU A 94 -10.90 3.80 3.20
C GLU A 94 -10.25 5.16 2.95
N VAL A 95 -10.20 5.57 1.68
CA VAL A 95 -9.48 6.78 1.25
C VAL A 95 -10.38 7.72 0.48
N LEU A 96 -10.26 9.02 0.75
CA LEU A 96 -10.71 10.06 -0.16
C LEU A 96 -9.66 10.29 -1.23
N VAL A 97 -10.11 10.27 -2.48
CA VAL A 97 -9.31 10.54 -3.67
C VAL A 97 -9.27 12.04 -3.87
N LEU A 98 -8.10 12.64 -3.62
CA LEU A 98 -7.87 14.07 -3.69
C LEU A 98 -6.96 14.45 -4.86
N GLY A 99 -7.09 15.71 -5.29
CA GLY A 99 -6.29 16.26 -6.37
C GLY A 99 -6.61 15.60 -7.72
N ARG A 100 -5.60 15.54 -8.60
CA ARG A 100 -5.76 14.94 -9.93
C ARG A 100 -5.84 13.43 -9.83
N TYR A 101 -6.72 12.83 -10.60
CA TYR A 101 -6.80 11.38 -10.69
C TYR A 101 -7.14 10.91 -12.10
N ILE A 102 -6.95 9.62 -12.32
CA ILE A 102 -7.39 8.86 -13.48
C ILE A 102 -8.33 7.80 -12.93
N ARG A 103 -9.58 7.81 -13.41
CA ARG A 103 -10.55 6.75 -13.13
C ARG A 103 -10.36 5.62 -14.12
N PHE A 104 -10.27 4.41 -13.58
CA PHE A 104 -10.34 3.16 -14.30
C PHE A 104 -11.65 2.46 -13.95
N GLU A 105 -11.98 1.43 -14.71
CA GLU A 105 -13.15 0.59 -14.46
C GLU A 105 -13.17 0.05 -13.02
N ARG A 106 -12.04 -0.47 -12.53
CA ARG A 106 -11.95 -1.10 -11.20
C ARG A 106 -11.49 -0.16 -10.09
N GLY A 107 -11.08 1.07 -10.37
CA GLY A 107 -10.54 1.94 -9.34
C GLY A 107 -10.02 3.30 -9.79
N PHE A 108 -9.20 3.90 -8.94
CA PHE A 108 -8.58 5.19 -9.18
C PHE A 108 -7.06 5.10 -9.08
N ARG A 109 -6.40 5.95 -9.86
CA ARG A 109 -5.02 6.33 -9.65
C ARG A 109 -4.93 7.82 -9.43
N TYR A 110 -4.33 8.27 -8.34
CA TYR A 110 -4.53 9.65 -7.88
C TYR A 110 -3.28 10.29 -7.26
N ALA A 111 -3.30 11.63 -7.25
CA ALA A 111 -2.19 12.48 -6.85
C ALA A 111 -2.12 12.68 -5.35
N ARG A 112 -3.27 12.69 -4.65
CA ARG A 112 -3.33 12.94 -3.21
C ARG A 112 -4.39 12.08 -2.55
N GLN A 113 -4.14 11.61 -1.34
CA GLN A 113 -5.13 10.88 -0.53
C GLN A 113 -5.37 11.57 0.79
N TRP A 114 -6.52 11.27 1.36
CA TRP A 114 -6.73 11.28 2.80
C TRP A 114 -7.30 9.93 3.25
N VAL A 115 -6.57 9.19 4.10
CA VAL A 115 -7.11 7.97 4.74
C VAL A 115 -8.08 8.37 5.86
N ARG A 116 -9.37 8.02 5.73
CA ARG A 116 -10.37 8.32 6.76
C ARG A 116 -10.46 7.23 7.81
N THR A 117 -10.47 5.98 7.35
CA THR A 117 -10.68 4.82 8.20
C THR A 117 -9.65 3.74 7.89
N VAL A 118 -9.07 3.18 8.95
CA VAL A 118 -8.30 1.94 8.93
C VAL A 118 -9.14 0.85 9.57
N THR A 119 -9.37 -0.25 8.86
CA THR A 119 -9.89 -1.50 9.45
C THR A 119 -8.72 -2.47 9.64
N VAL A 120 -8.46 -2.83 10.89
CA VAL A 120 -7.39 -3.76 11.28
C VAL A 120 -7.95 -5.18 11.30
N GLY A 121 -7.36 -6.08 10.52
CA GLY A 121 -7.75 -7.50 10.52
C GLY A 121 -7.53 -8.21 11.86
N PRO A 122 -7.93 -9.48 11.97
CA PRO A 122 -7.66 -10.27 13.17
C PRO A 122 -6.16 -10.49 13.37
N CYS A 123 -5.79 -10.83 14.60
CA CYS A 123 -4.47 -11.38 14.92
C CYS A 123 -4.24 -12.68 14.13
N ALA A 124 -2.97 -13.07 13.95
CA ALA A 124 -2.61 -14.34 13.31
C ALA A 124 -3.27 -15.57 13.97
N CYS A 125 -3.60 -15.51 15.27
CA CYS A 125 -4.36 -16.55 15.97
C CYS A 125 -5.87 -16.52 15.74
N GLY A 126 -6.38 -15.61 14.89
CA GLY A 126 -7.80 -15.43 14.57
C GLY A 126 -8.57 -14.52 15.52
N THR A 127 -8.02 -14.22 16.71
CA THR A 127 -8.68 -13.32 17.67
C THR A 127 -8.67 -11.86 17.18
N VAL A 128 -9.72 -11.11 17.53
CA VAL A 128 -9.81 -9.67 17.26
C VAL A 128 -8.55 -8.94 17.75
N ALA A 129 -7.99 -8.10 16.89
CA ALA A 129 -6.80 -7.32 17.22
C ALA A 129 -7.12 -6.22 18.23
N ALA A 130 -6.26 -6.10 19.24
CA ALA A 130 -6.30 -5.03 20.24
C ALA A 130 -5.18 -3.99 20.03
N ALA A 131 -4.13 -4.38 19.30
CA ALA A 131 -2.95 -3.58 19.05
C ALA A 131 -2.35 -3.90 17.67
N LEU A 132 -1.44 -3.03 17.25
CA LEU A 132 -0.53 -3.25 16.13
C LEU A 132 0.88 -3.48 16.72
N ALA A 133 1.45 -4.65 16.49
CA ALA A 133 2.76 -5.05 17.04
C ALA A 133 3.81 -5.18 15.95
N ASP A 134 5.09 -5.08 16.31
CA ASP A 134 6.21 -5.25 15.38
C ASP A 134 6.05 -6.54 14.55
N ALA A 135 6.06 -6.38 13.23
CA ALA A 135 5.91 -7.45 12.25
C ALA A 135 7.23 -8.15 11.91
N GLY A 136 8.36 -7.72 12.49
CA GLY A 136 9.68 -8.29 12.25
C GLY A 136 10.36 -7.82 10.96
N TRP A 137 9.80 -6.80 10.29
CA TRP A 137 10.37 -6.20 9.09
C TRP A 137 10.10 -4.69 9.05
N GLY A 138 10.76 -3.98 8.13
CA GLY A 138 10.56 -2.54 8.00
C GLY A 138 11.31 -1.90 6.84
N ARG A 139 11.50 -0.58 6.97
CA ARG A 139 12.31 0.28 6.11
C ARG A 139 13.24 1.11 7.00
N PRO A 140 14.32 1.73 6.48
CA PRO A 140 15.16 2.60 7.28
C PRO A 140 14.33 3.66 8.02
N GLY A 141 14.44 3.68 9.36
CA GLY A 141 13.68 4.58 10.24
C GLY A 141 12.21 4.19 10.50
N TRP A 142 11.72 3.06 9.98
CA TRP A 142 10.31 2.65 10.09
C TRP A 142 10.15 1.14 10.32
N ARG A 143 9.35 0.77 11.32
CA ARG A 143 8.97 -0.62 11.61
C ARG A 143 7.59 -0.89 11.04
N ALA A 144 7.43 -2.01 10.33
CA ALA A 144 6.11 -2.47 9.97
C ALA A 144 5.41 -3.11 11.16
N LEU A 145 4.09 -2.95 11.22
CA LEU A 145 3.26 -3.50 12.27
C LEU A 145 2.27 -4.51 11.68
N ALA A 146 1.88 -5.47 12.51
CA ALA A 146 0.88 -6.49 12.22
C ALA A 146 -0.22 -6.48 13.30
N PRO A 147 -1.46 -6.83 12.95
CA PRO A 147 -2.53 -7.00 13.92
C PRO A 147 -2.15 -7.99 15.03
N SER A 148 -2.45 -7.66 16.28
CA SER A 148 -2.16 -8.53 17.43
C SER A 148 -3.24 -8.40 18.51
N CYS A 149 -3.68 -9.54 19.03
CA CYS A 149 -4.61 -9.58 20.15
C CYS A 149 -3.87 -9.40 21.48
N ALA A 150 -4.62 -9.16 22.56
CA ALA A 150 -4.06 -8.94 23.90
C ALA A 150 -3.20 -10.13 24.42
N GLY A 151 -3.48 -11.36 23.95
CA GLY A 151 -2.70 -12.55 24.30
C GLY A 151 -1.37 -12.62 23.54
N CYS A 152 -1.38 -12.39 22.24
CA CYS A 152 -0.22 -12.57 21.37
C CYS A 152 0.74 -11.36 21.37
N VAL A 153 0.35 -10.20 21.88
CA VAL A 153 1.19 -8.98 21.84
C VAL A 153 2.39 -9.02 22.80
N ARG A 154 2.36 -9.90 23.82
CA ARG A 154 3.35 -9.91 24.92
C ARG A 154 4.80 -9.92 24.41
N GLY A 155 5.62 -9.04 25.01
CA GLY A 155 7.06 -8.94 24.71
C GLY A 155 7.42 -8.29 23.38
N ARG A 156 6.45 -7.79 22.60
CA ARG A 156 6.71 -7.09 21.33
C ARG A 156 6.46 -5.59 21.45
N THR A 157 7.28 -4.80 20.77
CA THR A 157 7.00 -3.38 20.53
C THR A 157 5.63 -3.27 19.87
N SER A 158 4.72 -2.51 20.47
CA SER A 158 3.35 -2.42 20.00
C SER A 158 2.73 -1.08 20.34
N VAL A 159 1.69 -0.73 19.60
CA VAL A 159 0.85 0.43 19.84
C VAL A 159 -0.61 0.01 19.82
N SER A 160 -1.41 0.57 20.73
CA SER A 160 -2.86 0.37 20.67
C SER A 160 -3.45 1.01 19.40
N LEU A 161 -4.62 0.57 18.99
CA LEU A 161 -5.31 1.14 17.81
C LEU A 161 -5.55 2.65 17.96
N ALA A 162 -5.93 3.08 19.16
CA ALA A 162 -6.12 4.49 19.48
C ALA A 162 -4.79 5.28 19.49
N ALA A 163 -3.71 4.69 19.99
CA ALA A 163 -2.40 5.33 19.93
C ALA A 163 -1.91 5.50 18.48
N PHE A 164 -2.08 4.48 17.65
CA PHE A 164 -1.78 4.55 16.22
C PHE A 164 -2.57 5.67 15.54
N ALA A 165 -3.88 5.77 15.81
CA ALA A 165 -4.73 6.84 15.27
C ALA A 165 -4.19 8.24 15.62
N ARG A 166 -3.81 8.47 16.88
CA ARG A 166 -3.25 9.75 17.34
C ARG A 166 -1.90 10.07 16.68
N LEU A 167 -1.00 9.08 16.58
CA LEU A 167 0.32 9.24 15.97
C LEU A 167 0.25 9.44 14.46
N ALA A 168 -0.78 8.91 13.80
CA ALA A 168 -1.01 9.07 12.37
C ALA A 168 -1.63 10.44 12.03
N GLY A 169 -2.37 11.04 12.99
CA GLY A 169 -2.94 12.37 12.87
C GLY A 169 -4.12 12.46 11.89
N GLU A 170 -4.46 13.69 11.48
CA GLU A 170 -5.42 13.98 10.40
C GLU A 170 -6.83 13.38 10.60
N GLY A 171 -7.26 13.24 11.87
CA GLY A 171 -8.58 12.71 12.21
C GLY A 171 -8.79 11.24 11.84
N LEU A 172 -7.72 10.47 11.65
CA LEU A 172 -7.80 9.06 11.28
C LEU A 172 -8.63 8.25 12.30
N ARG A 173 -9.61 7.49 11.81
CA ARG A 173 -10.32 6.48 12.61
C ARG A 173 -9.68 5.12 12.42
N VAL A 174 -9.35 4.44 13.51
CA VAL A 174 -8.83 3.06 13.49
C VAL A 174 -9.82 2.15 14.20
N VAL A 175 -10.29 1.12 13.50
CA VAL A 175 -11.25 0.13 14.04
C VAL A 175 -10.69 -1.27 13.89
N ALA A 176 -10.97 -2.14 14.86
CA ALA A 176 -10.75 -3.57 14.70
C ALA A 176 -11.87 -4.13 13.80
N GLY A 177 -11.49 -4.94 12.81
CA GLY A 177 -12.43 -5.76 12.05
C GLY A 177 -13.02 -6.85 12.96
N SER A 178 -14.25 -7.28 12.66
CA SER A 178 -14.83 -8.42 13.35
C SER A 178 -14.00 -9.68 13.07
N SER A 179 -13.80 -10.53 14.07
CA SER A 179 -13.44 -11.92 13.78
C SER A 179 -14.65 -12.55 13.11
N ALA A 180 -14.67 -12.63 11.78
CA ALA A 180 -15.57 -13.58 11.15
C ALA A 180 -15.13 -14.96 11.65
N ALA A 181 -15.98 -15.64 12.42
CA ALA A 181 -15.86 -17.08 12.56
C ALA A 181 -15.84 -17.61 11.13
N LEU A 182 -14.79 -18.35 10.76
CA LEU A 182 -14.71 -18.98 9.45
C LEU A 182 -16.02 -19.73 9.22
N PRO A 183 -16.84 -19.38 8.22
CA PRO A 183 -18.00 -20.19 7.92
C PRO A 183 -17.49 -21.58 7.56
N SER A 184 -17.97 -22.60 8.29
CA SER A 184 -17.79 -24.00 7.92
C SER A 184 -18.18 -24.18 6.46
N ALA A 185 -17.36 -24.95 5.75
CA ALA A 185 -17.45 -25.20 4.32
C ALA A 185 -18.90 -25.48 3.84
N ASP A 186 -19.49 -24.49 3.18
CA ASP A 186 -20.42 -24.68 2.07
C ASP A 186 -20.71 -23.30 1.46
N ARG A 187 -19.89 -22.91 0.49
CA ARG A 187 -20.18 -21.79 -0.41
C ARG A 187 -19.34 -21.93 -1.66
N ALA A 188 -20.03 -21.90 -2.79
CA ALA A 188 -19.48 -21.94 -4.13
C ALA A 188 -18.27 -21.01 -4.27
N VAL A 189 -17.23 -21.53 -4.91
CA VAL A 189 -15.99 -20.84 -5.24
C VAL A 189 -16.34 -19.58 -6.07
N PRO A 190 -15.97 -18.36 -5.62
CA PRO A 190 -15.97 -17.23 -6.53
C PRO A 190 -14.90 -17.50 -7.58
N GLU A 191 -15.32 -17.51 -8.83
CA GLU A 191 -14.49 -17.78 -9.99
C GLU A 191 -13.37 -16.74 -10.09
N GLY A 192 -12.13 -17.17 -9.78
CA GLY A 192 -10.88 -16.55 -10.20
C GLY A 192 -10.38 -15.32 -9.43
N LEU A 193 -9.30 -15.51 -8.64
CA LEU A 193 -8.21 -14.54 -8.72
C LEU A 193 -7.66 -14.65 -10.14
N GLY A 194 -8.00 -13.66 -10.97
CA GLY A 194 -7.77 -13.78 -12.39
C GLY A 194 -6.28 -13.77 -12.70
N VAL A 195 -5.90 -14.56 -13.69
CA VAL A 195 -4.64 -14.46 -14.45
C VAL A 195 -4.15 -12.99 -14.67
N PRO A 196 -5.02 -11.95 -14.82
CA PRO A 196 -4.58 -10.56 -14.94
C PRO A 196 -3.83 -9.98 -13.72
N GLU A 197 -4.14 -10.36 -12.48
CA GLU A 197 -3.40 -9.87 -11.31
C GLU A 197 -1.99 -10.46 -11.25
N LEU A 198 -1.86 -11.77 -11.50
CA LEU A 198 -0.56 -12.45 -11.56
C LEU A 198 0.28 -11.97 -12.76
N VAL A 199 -0.35 -11.63 -13.89
CA VAL A 199 0.32 -11.02 -15.04
C VAL A 199 0.77 -9.59 -14.72
N ALA A 200 -0.02 -8.82 -13.97
CA ALA A 200 0.37 -7.49 -13.53
C ALA A 200 1.56 -7.54 -12.55
N GLU A 201 1.58 -8.51 -11.65
CA GLU A 201 2.72 -8.76 -10.75
C GLU A 201 3.95 -9.29 -11.49
N ALA A 202 3.79 -10.22 -12.44
CA ALA A 202 4.87 -10.71 -13.27
C ALA A 202 5.49 -9.60 -14.14
N ALA A 203 4.66 -8.76 -14.76
CA ALA A 203 5.11 -7.59 -15.52
C ALA A 203 5.84 -6.58 -14.61
N LEU A 204 5.42 -6.47 -13.35
CA LEU A 204 6.08 -5.67 -12.32
C LEU A 204 7.49 -6.16 -12.01
N LEU A 205 7.60 -7.48 -11.79
CA LEU A 205 8.85 -8.15 -11.46
C LEU A 205 9.81 -8.07 -12.66
N GLN A 206 9.29 -8.25 -13.87
CA GLN A 206 10.05 -8.12 -15.11
C GLN A 206 10.58 -6.70 -15.29
N ALA A 207 9.73 -5.68 -15.14
CA ALA A 207 10.17 -4.27 -15.25
C ALA A 207 11.22 -3.89 -14.19
N ARG A 208 11.17 -4.53 -13.02
CA ARG A 208 12.15 -4.30 -11.95
C ARG A 208 13.48 -4.99 -12.24
N LEU A 209 13.45 -6.20 -12.82
CA LEU A 209 14.64 -6.90 -13.29
C LEU A 209 15.34 -6.11 -14.41
N ASP A 210 14.59 -5.63 -15.40
CA ASP A 210 15.13 -4.83 -16.52
C ASP A 210 15.80 -3.54 -16.01
N TRP A 211 15.19 -2.90 -15.00
CA TRP A 211 15.77 -1.72 -14.37
C TRP A 211 17.07 -2.05 -13.61
N PHE A 212 17.12 -3.15 -12.86
CA PHE A 212 18.34 -3.59 -12.18
C PHE A 212 19.46 -3.91 -13.18
N GLN A 213 19.14 -4.61 -14.27
CA GLN A 213 20.10 -4.90 -15.34
C GLN A 213 20.64 -3.61 -15.98
N THR A 214 19.78 -2.63 -16.20
CA THR A 214 20.20 -1.31 -16.71
C THR A 214 21.13 -0.59 -15.73
N GLN A 215 20.88 -0.68 -14.42
CA GLN A 215 21.77 -0.07 -13.41
C GLN A 215 23.12 -0.82 -13.32
N LEU A 216 23.11 -2.15 -13.38
CA LEU A 216 24.34 -2.95 -13.40
C LEU A 216 25.19 -2.67 -14.64
N GLY A 217 24.56 -2.54 -15.82
CA GLY A 217 25.26 -2.16 -17.05
C GLY A 217 25.97 -0.81 -16.93
N ARG A 218 25.30 0.20 -16.35
CA ARG A 218 25.89 1.53 -16.11
C ARG A 218 27.04 1.53 -15.09
N LEU A 219 27.03 0.58 -14.15
CA LEU A 219 28.14 0.38 -13.20
C LEU A 219 29.30 -0.37 -13.86
N GLY A 220 29.02 -1.34 -14.74
CA GLY A 220 30.01 -2.07 -15.54
C GLY A 220 30.72 -1.20 -16.58
N GLU A 221 30.00 -0.26 -17.21
CA GLU A 221 30.57 0.73 -18.15
C GLU A 221 31.50 1.75 -17.46
N ARG A 222 31.49 1.83 -16.12
CA ARG A 222 32.35 2.73 -15.32
C ARG A 222 33.50 2.00 -14.60
N GLY A 223 33.79 0.74 -14.95
CA GLY A 223 35.01 0.02 -14.53
C GLY A 223 36.26 0.43 -15.35
N PRO A 224 37.49 0.26 -14.82
CA PRO A 224 38.64 1.13 -15.09
C PRO A 224 39.34 0.81 -16.42
N GLY A 225 38.91 1.48 -17.49
CA GLY A 225 39.58 1.45 -18.79
C GLY A 225 39.87 2.85 -19.30
N GLY A 226 40.92 3.49 -18.78
CA GLY A 226 41.28 4.85 -19.21
C GLY A 226 42.58 5.39 -18.62
N GLY A 227 43.55 4.51 -18.33
CA GLY A 227 44.92 4.92 -18.07
C GLY A 227 45.60 5.28 -19.39
N ARG A 228 45.99 6.56 -19.51
CA ARG A 228 46.71 7.23 -20.61
C ARG A 228 47.77 6.35 -21.30
N GLN A 229 47.79 6.36 -22.63
CA GLN A 229 48.99 6.06 -23.42
C GLN A 229 49.37 7.30 -24.24
N GLY A 230 50.66 7.63 -24.17
CA GLY A 230 51.50 8.28 -25.18
C GLY A 230 50.95 9.52 -25.86
#